data_AF-A0A4R3Q284-F1
#
_entry.id   AF-A0A4R3Q284-F1
#
_cell.length_a   1.000
_cell.length_b   1.000
_cell.length_c   1.000
_cell.angle_alpha   90.00
_cell.angle_beta   90.00
_cell.angle_gamma   90.00
#
_symmetry.space_group_name_H-M   'P 1'
#
loop_
_entity.id
_entity.type
_entity.pdbx_description
1 polymer ?
#
loop_
_entity_poly.entity_id
_entity_poly.type
_entity_poly.pdbx_seq_one_letter_code
_entity_poly.pdbx_strand_id
1 'polypeptide(L)' 'MSKQVIIITGASSGFGALTACALAREGHTAKAPIRAFRSRR' A
#
# COMPACT_ATOMS: atom_id res chain seq x y z
N MET A 1 -4.85 17.44 -8.60
CA MET A 1 -3.66 16.75 -8.06
C MET A 1 -3.22 15.67 -9.04
N SER A 2 -1.92 15.55 -9.31
CA SER A 2 -1.39 14.49 -10.18
C SER A 2 -1.41 13.14 -9.46
N LYS A 3 -1.89 12.10 -10.15
CA LYS A 3 -1.84 10.72 -9.68
C LYS A 3 -0.37 10.28 -9.60
N GLN A 4 0.05 9.84 -8.42
CA GLN A 4 1.41 9.35 -8.19
C GLN A 4 1.41 7.86 -7.91
N VAL A 5 2.49 7.20 -8.32
CA VAL A 5 2.77 5.81 -7.97
C VAL A 5 3.69 5.81 -6.76
N ILE A 6 3.22 5.27 -5.64
CA ILE A 6 3.89 5.34 -4.34
C ILE A 6 4.23 3.92 -3.90
N ILE A 7 5.49 3.66 -3.55
CA ILE A 7 5.95 2.36 -3.05
C ILE A 7 6.02 2.42 -1.52
N ILE A 8 5.32 1.50 -0.86
CA ILE A 8 5.20 1.48 0.62
C ILE A 8 5.74 0.17 1.16
N THR A 9 6.89 0.22 1.83
CA THR A 9 7.45 -0.94 2.56
C THR A 9 6.69 -1.16 3.87
N GLY A 10 6.51 -2.42 4.27
CA GLY A 10 5.76 -2.75 5.50
C GLY A 10 4.24 -2.54 5.42
N ALA A 11 3.66 -2.42 4.23
CA ALA A 11 2.21 -2.21 4.05
C ALA A 11 1.33 -3.43 4.44
N SER A 12 1.92 -4.54 4.87
CA SER A 12 1.20 -5.75 5.28
C SER A 12 0.58 -5.66 6.67
N SER A 13 0.96 -4.66 7.50
CA SER A 13 0.42 -4.50 8.86
C SER A 13 0.63 -3.08 9.41
N GLY A 14 -0.05 -2.77 10.51
CA GLY A 14 0.17 -1.54 11.29
C GLY A 14 -0.01 -0.26 10.49
N PHE A 15 0.87 0.72 10.75
CA PHE A 15 0.82 2.05 10.13
C PHE A 15 0.96 1.99 8.60
N GLY A 16 1.83 1.12 8.07
CA GLY A 16 2.03 1.00 6.62
C GLY A 16 0.76 0.64 5.86
N ALA A 17 -0.10 -0.21 6.44
CA ALA A 17 -1.39 -0.56 5.86
C ALA A 17 -2.37 0.62 5.85
N LEU A 18 -2.43 1.38 6.96
CA LEU A 18 -3.27 2.58 7.06
C LEU A 18 -2.85 3.66 6.05
N THR A 19 -1.55 3.89 5.93
CA THR A 19 -0.98 4.85 4.96
C THR A 19 -1.29 4.46 3.52
N ALA A 20 -1.16 3.17 3.18
CA ALA A 20 -1.53 2.67 1.85
C ALA A 20 -3.02 2.88 1.56
N CYS A 21 -3.90 2.62 2.54
CA CYS A 21 -5.33 2.85 2.40
C CYS A 21 -5.69 4.33 2.23
N ALA A 22 -5.05 5.23 2.98
CA ALA A 22 -5.28 6.67 2.87
C ALA A 22 -4.87 7.20 1.48
N LEU A 23 -3.68 6.84 1.03
CA LEU A 23 -3.18 7.26 -0.29
C LEU A 23 -4.02 6.70 -1.45
N ALA A 24 -4.48 5.45 -1.33
CA ALA A 24 -5.38 4.88 -2.32
C ALA A 24 -6.74 5.60 -2.37
N ARG A 25 -7.27 6.01 -1.21
CA ARG A 25 -8.53 6.79 -1.10
C ARG A 25 -8.41 8.17 -1.74
N GLU A 26 -7.26 8.83 -1.61
CA GLU A 26 -6.94 10.08 -2.29
C GLU A 26 -6.68 9.91 -3.80
N GLY A 27 -6.81 8.68 -4.32
CA GLY A 27 -6.73 8.36 -5.74
C GLY A 27 -5.31 8.09 -6.24
N HIS A 28 -4.31 7.99 -5.36
CA HIS A 28 -2.96 7.56 -5.74
C HIS A 28 -2.87 6.04 -5.92
N THR A 29 -1.88 5.60 -6.68
CA THR A 29 -1.59 4.17 -6.86
C THR A 29 -0.53 3.75 -5.84
N ALA A 30 -0.94 3.09 -4.77
CA ALA A 30 -0.03 2.52 -3.78
C ALA A 30 0.38 1.09 -4.16
N LYS A 31 1.69 0.81 -4.21
CA LYS A 31 2.26 -0.52 -4.43
C LYS A 31 3.02 -0.97 -3.18
N ALA A 32 2.74 -2.18 -2.72
CA ALA A 32 3.46 -2.80 -1.62
C ALA A 32 4.46 -3.82 -2.18
N PRO A 33 5.78 -3.67 -1.95
CA PRO A 33 6.73 -4.72 -2.22
C PRO A 33 6.58 -5.80 -1.13
N ILE A 34 6.37 -7.05 -1.54
CA ILE A 34 6.11 -8.17 -0.65
C ILE A 34 7.19 -9.22 -0.87
N ARG A 35 7.85 -9.68 0.20
CA ARG A 35 8.84 -10.79 0.11
C ARG A 35 8.18 -12.15 -0.09
N ALA A 36 6.99 -12.35 0.49
CA ALA A 36 6.22 -13.59 0.36
C ALA A 36 4.72 -13.24 0.32
N PHE A 37 4.02 -13.71 -0.70
CA PHE A 37 2.57 -13.57 -0.79
C PHE A 37 1.93 -14.71 0.01
N ARG A 38 1.18 -14.38 1.06
CA ARG A 38 0.42 -15.38 1.83
C ARG A 38 -1.04 -15.30 1.40
N SER A 39 -1.54 -16.35 0.75
CA SER A 39 -2.99 -16.48 0.56
C SER A 39 -3.62 -16.76 1.92
N ARG A 40 -4.71 -16.07 2.24
CA ARG A 40 -5.59 -16.46 3.34
C ARG A 40 -6.45 -17.60 2.78
N ARG A 41 -6.31 -18.80 3.33
CA ARG A 41 -7.32 -19.86 3.17
C ARG A 41 -8.52 -19.55 4.04
#